data_AF-A0A660ZJY9-F1
#
_entry.id   AF-A0A660ZJY9-F1
#
_cell.length_a   1.000
_cell.length_b   1.000
_cell.length_c   1.000
_cell.angle_alpha   90.00
_cell.angle_beta   90.00
_cell.angle_gamma   90.00
#
_symmetry.space_group_name_H-M   'P 1'
#
loop_
_entity.id
_entity.type
_entity.pdbx_description
1 polymer ?
#
loop_
_entity_poly.entity_id
_entity_poly.type
_entity_poly.pdbx_seq_one_letter_code
_entity_poly.pdbx_strand_id
1 'polypeptide(L)'
;MRNKSKVMLLTVLLVPLFLSAEPFLNVKEIKFERTGEIREVLIIGSAPITRYRDTLKADEKILTIDIDSALYKASFRNLKINDDCVASISGAQFKVTPAPTVRINIKFKTNVEYALLPKTDTLTIIVEKAKETIRISPVLGTFFFYNSYGRRDPFEPLLSQEKSDTLLNVGSAMLVGIIHQGDTSLALLKDVNGMGFVLKKGDRVRGGSVLDIKDNEVVFLLSDYGFNRKVILKLEKDQSLEGRSQ
;
A
#
# COMPACT_ATOMS: atom_id res chain seq x y z
N MET A 1 -72.07 -31.22 -18.56
CA MET A 1 -71.44 -29.94 -18.17
C MET A 1 -69.96 -30.01 -18.49
N ARG A 2 -69.49 -29.16 -19.43
CA ARG A 2 -68.17 -29.26 -20.07
C ARG A 2 -67.27 -28.16 -19.49
N ASN A 3 -66.35 -28.51 -18.60
CA ASN A 3 -65.48 -27.55 -17.93
C ASN A 3 -64.26 -27.27 -18.82
N LYS A 4 -64.10 -26.03 -19.32
CA LYS A 4 -62.96 -25.59 -20.12
C LYS A 4 -61.95 -24.92 -19.19
N SER A 5 -60.83 -25.58 -18.87
CA SER A 5 -59.69 -24.91 -18.27
C SER A 5 -58.91 -24.15 -19.36
N LYS A 6 -58.85 -22.82 -19.22
CA LYS A 6 -57.98 -21.94 -20.01
C LYS A 6 -56.52 -22.21 -19.59
N VAL A 7 -55.70 -22.65 -20.53
CA VAL A 7 -54.24 -22.64 -20.38
C VAL A 7 -53.77 -21.24 -20.77
N MET A 8 -53.28 -20.48 -19.79
CA MET A 8 -52.69 -19.15 -19.98
C MET A 8 -51.20 -19.34 -20.31
N LEU A 9 -50.83 -19.07 -21.56
CA LEU A 9 -49.44 -19.16 -22.03
C LEU A 9 -48.69 -17.89 -21.59
N LEU A 10 -47.90 -17.97 -20.52
CA LEU A 10 -47.03 -16.90 -20.07
C LEU A 10 -45.80 -16.84 -20.98
N THR A 11 -45.80 -15.93 -21.94
CA THR A 11 -44.65 -15.66 -22.80
C THR A 11 -43.65 -14.79 -22.04
N VAL A 12 -42.60 -15.42 -21.50
CA VAL A 12 -41.47 -14.71 -20.91
C VAL A 12 -40.65 -14.12 -22.03
N LEU A 13 -40.71 -12.80 -22.19
CA LEU A 13 -39.87 -12.05 -23.13
C LEU A 13 -38.46 -12.02 -22.54
N LEU A 14 -37.62 -12.97 -22.97
CA LEU A 14 -36.21 -13.02 -22.61
C LEU A 14 -35.50 -11.86 -23.33
N VAL A 15 -35.35 -10.72 -22.66
CA VAL A 15 -34.46 -9.65 -23.12
C VAL A 15 -33.03 -10.13 -22.92
N PRO A 16 -32.22 -10.37 -23.98
CA PRO A 16 -30.83 -10.71 -23.77
C PRO A 16 -30.13 -9.46 -23.25
N LEU A 17 -29.72 -9.51 -21.98
CA LEU A 17 -28.80 -8.56 -21.40
C LEU A 17 -27.43 -8.79 -22.05
N PHE A 18 -27.21 -8.24 -23.25
CA PHE A 18 -25.90 -8.18 -23.85
C PHE A 18 -25.06 -7.17 -23.06
N LEU A 19 -24.49 -7.63 -21.95
CA LEU A 19 -23.39 -6.95 -21.30
C LEU A 19 -22.15 -7.20 -22.17
N SER A 20 -22.01 -6.41 -23.25
CA SER A 20 -20.79 -6.41 -24.05
C SER A 20 -19.67 -5.83 -23.18
N ALA A 21 -18.91 -6.69 -22.53
CA ALA A 21 -17.63 -6.30 -21.96
C ALA A 21 -16.76 -5.83 -23.14
N GLU A 22 -16.37 -4.55 -23.15
CA GLU A 22 -15.42 -4.06 -24.14
C GLU A 22 -14.18 -4.98 -24.11
N PRO A 23 -13.71 -5.52 -25.25
CA PRO A 23 -12.60 -6.48 -25.26
C PRO A 23 -11.27 -5.85 -24.81
N PHE A 24 -11.21 -4.53 -24.77
CA PHE A 24 -10.05 -3.76 -24.38
C PHE A 24 -10.42 -2.69 -23.38
N LEU A 25 -9.51 -2.45 -22.44
CA LEU A 25 -9.59 -1.35 -21.50
C LEU A 25 -9.39 -0.03 -22.24
N ASN A 26 -10.29 0.93 -22.08
CA ASN A 26 -10.09 2.30 -22.57
C ASN A 26 -9.41 3.14 -21.48
N VAL A 27 -8.21 3.65 -21.73
CA VAL A 27 -7.60 4.68 -20.87
C VAL A 27 -8.27 6.01 -21.21
N LYS A 28 -9.19 6.44 -20.35
CA LYS A 28 -10.10 7.57 -20.59
C LYS A 28 -9.50 8.90 -20.18
N GLU A 29 -8.80 8.93 -19.05
CA GLU A 29 -8.31 10.17 -18.47
C GLU A 29 -7.03 9.91 -17.67
N ILE A 30 -6.19 10.94 -17.61
CA ILE A 30 -5.00 10.94 -16.77
C ILE A 30 -4.99 12.26 -16.01
N LYS A 31 -4.94 12.21 -14.67
CA LYS A 31 -4.92 13.39 -13.80
C LYS A 31 -3.62 13.46 -13.00
N PHE A 32 -3.28 14.67 -12.60
CA PHE A 32 -2.21 14.94 -11.65
C PHE A 32 -2.81 15.74 -10.49
N GLU A 33 -2.62 15.25 -9.27
CA GLU A 33 -3.06 15.89 -8.05
C GLU A 33 -1.88 16.03 -7.09
N ARG A 34 -1.86 17.15 -6.36
CA ARG A 34 -0.83 17.42 -5.35
C ARG A 34 -1.52 17.78 -4.04
N THR A 35 -1.21 17.03 -3.00
CA THR A 35 -1.71 17.25 -1.64
C THR A 35 -0.52 17.37 -0.70
N GLY A 36 -0.10 18.61 -0.44
CA GLY A 36 1.11 18.90 0.33
C GLY A 36 2.38 18.42 -0.38
N GLU A 37 3.06 17.43 0.20
CA GLU A 37 4.26 16.81 -0.37
C GLU A 37 3.96 15.60 -1.27
N ILE A 38 2.75 15.03 -1.14
CA ILE A 38 2.32 13.85 -1.90
C ILE A 38 1.89 14.28 -3.30
N ARG A 39 2.36 13.55 -4.30
CA ARG A 39 1.99 13.74 -5.71
C ARG A 39 1.35 12.47 -6.22
N GLU A 40 0.17 12.59 -6.78
CA GLU A 40 -0.59 11.49 -7.33
C GLU A 40 -0.78 11.69 -8.82
N VAL A 41 -0.45 10.66 -9.60
CA VAL A 41 -0.84 10.55 -11.00
C VAL A 41 -1.92 9.48 -11.09
N LEU A 42 -3.12 9.87 -11.53
CA LEU A 42 -4.27 8.97 -11.61
C LEU A 42 -4.50 8.61 -13.07
N ILE A 43 -4.43 7.32 -13.42
CA ILE A 43 -4.77 6.81 -14.75
C ILE A 43 -6.14 6.14 -14.64
N ILE A 44 -7.15 6.71 -15.31
CA ILE A 44 -8.54 6.29 -15.19
C ILE A 44 -8.94 5.49 -16.44
N GLY A 45 -9.40 4.25 -16.22
CA GLY A 45 -9.81 3.29 -17.23
C GLY A 45 -11.34 3.17 -17.39
N SER A 46 -11.78 2.42 -18.41
CA SER A 46 -13.18 1.94 -18.49
C SER A 46 -13.48 0.78 -17.55
N ALA A 47 -12.44 0.13 -17.01
CA ALA A 47 -12.49 -1.08 -16.20
C ALA A 47 -11.23 -1.14 -15.29
N PRO A 48 -11.15 -2.09 -14.34
CA PRO A 48 -9.96 -2.26 -13.52
C PRO A 48 -8.67 -2.45 -14.33
N ILE A 49 -7.63 -1.70 -13.99
CA ILE A 49 -6.32 -1.75 -14.64
C ILE A 49 -5.47 -2.83 -13.95
N THR A 50 -5.58 -4.08 -14.42
CA THR A 50 -4.94 -5.24 -13.78
C THR A 50 -3.67 -5.72 -14.48
N ARG A 51 -3.47 -5.36 -15.75
CA ARG A 51 -2.34 -5.82 -16.57
C ARG A 51 -1.50 -4.64 -17.01
N TYR A 52 -0.44 -4.37 -16.25
CA TYR A 52 0.51 -3.33 -16.58
C TYR A 52 1.94 -3.75 -16.23
N ARG A 53 2.91 -3.07 -16.83
CA ARG A 53 4.33 -3.13 -16.48
C ARG A 53 4.83 -1.72 -16.28
N ASP A 54 5.69 -1.53 -15.29
CA ASP A 54 6.34 -0.26 -15.01
C ASP A 54 7.86 -0.39 -15.18
N THR A 55 8.50 0.72 -15.56
CA THR A 55 9.95 0.79 -15.69
C THR A 55 10.40 2.20 -15.36
N LEU A 56 11.13 2.34 -14.25
CA LEU A 56 11.80 3.59 -13.89
C LEU A 56 13.22 3.59 -14.47
N LYS A 57 13.46 4.48 -15.42
CA LYS A 57 14.80 4.83 -15.89
C LYS A 57 15.32 6.00 -15.06
N ALA A 58 16.09 5.69 -14.00
CA ALA A 58 16.54 6.68 -13.04
C ALA A 58 17.50 7.72 -13.63
N ASP A 59 18.30 7.33 -14.62
CA ASP A 59 19.22 8.18 -15.39
C ASP A 59 18.48 9.19 -16.28
N GLU A 60 17.45 8.73 -16.99
CA GLU A 60 16.59 9.58 -17.83
C GLU A 60 15.55 10.34 -16.98
N LYS A 61 15.35 9.96 -15.71
CA LYS A 61 14.29 10.43 -14.81
C LYS A 61 12.90 10.27 -15.41
N ILE A 62 12.63 9.08 -15.97
CA ILE A 62 11.35 8.75 -16.61
C ILE A 62 10.80 7.46 -16.03
N LEU A 63 9.57 7.51 -15.54
CA LEU A 63 8.76 6.32 -15.27
C LEU A 63 7.88 6.04 -16.49
N THR A 64 8.00 4.83 -17.03
CA THR A 64 7.18 4.32 -18.12
C THR A 64 6.20 3.31 -17.58
N ILE A 65 4.91 3.47 -17.88
CA ILE A 65 3.83 2.52 -17.55
C ILE A 65 3.24 2.01 -18.86
N ASP A 66 3.37 0.72 -19.09
CA ASP A 66 2.78 0.01 -20.22
C ASP A 66 1.55 -0.76 -19.74
N ILE A 67 0.38 -0.40 -20.23
CA ILE A 67 -0.89 -1.06 -19.93
C ILE A 67 -1.25 -1.97 -21.11
N ASP A 68 -1.26 -3.28 -20.86
CA ASP A 68 -1.54 -4.29 -21.88
C ASP A 68 -3.05 -4.41 -22.13
N SER A 69 -3.43 -4.80 -23.35
CA SER A 69 -4.84 -4.93 -23.78
C SER A 69 -5.65 -3.65 -23.59
N ALA A 70 -5.03 -2.49 -23.87
CA ALA A 70 -5.63 -1.18 -23.66
C ALA A 70 -5.58 -0.28 -24.91
N LEU A 71 -6.58 0.59 -25.02
CA LEU A 71 -6.70 1.61 -26.05
C LEU A 71 -6.58 3.01 -25.45
N TYR A 72 -5.77 3.85 -26.09
CA TYR A 72 -5.59 5.24 -25.66
C TYR A 72 -6.76 6.10 -26.10
N LYS A 73 -7.54 6.63 -25.15
CA LYS A 73 -8.69 7.50 -25.39
C LYS A 73 -8.63 8.82 -24.62
N ALA A 74 -7.57 9.06 -23.86
CA ALA A 74 -7.38 10.31 -23.12
C ALA A 74 -7.23 11.52 -24.05
N SER A 75 -7.70 12.67 -23.56
CA SER A 75 -7.86 13.92 -24.33
C SER A 75 -6.54 14.60 -24.71
N PHE A 76 -5.45 14.34 -24.00
CA PHE A 76 -4.15 14.91 -24.27
C PHE A 76 -3.12 13.84 -24.63
N ARG A 77 -2.06 14.20 -25.35
CA ARG A 77 -0.89 13.34 -25.55
C ARG A 77 0.28 13.71 -24.65
N ASN A 78 0.37 14.99 -24.27
CA ASN A 78 1.40 15.50 -23.38
C ASN A 78 0.81 16.64 -22.53
N LEU A 79 0.98 16.53 -21.22
CA LEU A 79 0.56 17.48 -20.21
C LEU A 79 1.81 17.97 -19.46
N LYS A 80 2.14 19.25 -19.62
CA LYS A 80 3.21 19.89 -18.83
C LYS A 80 2.69 20.18 -17.43
N ILE A 81 3.46 19.80 -16.41
CA ILE A 81 3.08 19.99 -15.00
C ILE A 81 3.99 21.07 -14.40
N ASN A 82 3.38 22.09 -13.80
CA ASN A 82 4.11 23.09 -13.04
C ASN A 82 4.33 22.63 -11.59
N ASP A 83 5.15 21.60 -11.43
CA ASP A 83 5.51 21.02 -10.13
C ASP A 83 7.03 20.93 -10.00
N ASP A 84 7.54 20.89 -8.78
CA ASP A 84 8.97 20.85 -8.44
C ASP A 84 9.61 19.45 -8.63
N CYS A 85 8.80 18.40 -8.70
CA CYS A 85 9.20 17.01 -8.87
C CYS A 85 8.76 16.45 -10.23
N VAL A 86 7.50 16.64 -10.63
CA VAL A 86 6.94 16.12 -11.90
C VAL A 86 7.06 17.19 -12.98
N ALA A 87 7.70 16.85 -14.10
CA ALA A 87 7.89 17.76 -15.23
C ALA A 87 6.74 17.68 -16.24
N SER A 88 6.36 16.47 -16.62
CA SER A 88 5.31 16.24 -17.62
C SER A 88 4.79 14.82 -17.58
N ILE A 89 3.54 14.64 -18.01
CA ILE A 89 2.92 13.34 -18.19
C ILE A 89 2.52 13.23 -19.67
N SER A 90 2.90 12.14 -20.32
CA SER A 90 2.56 11.89 -21.72
C SER A 90 2.00 10.50 -21.88
N GLY A 91 1.07 10.33 -22.82
CA GLY A 91 0.42 9.06 -23.08
C GLY A 91 0.13 8.88 -24.56
N ALA A 92 0.28 7.64 -25.05
CA ALA A 92 -0.07 7.28 -26.41
C ALA A 92 -0.33 5.78 -26.56
N GLN A 93 -0.98 5.42 -27.66
CA GLN A 93 -0.98 4.04 -28.13
C GLN A 93 0.45 3.65 -28.55
N PHE A 94 1.04 2.68 -27.86
CA PHE A 94 2.40 2.20 -28.15
C PHE A 94 2.40 1.05 -29.14
N LYS A 95 1.49 0.09 -28.96
CA LYS A 95 1.31 -1.06 -29.84
C LYS A 95 -0.17 -1.20 -30.19
N VAL A 96 -0.48 -1.57 -31.43
CA VAL A 96 -1.87 -1.73 -31.91
C VAL A 96 -2.22 -3.21 -32.12
N THR A 97 -1.28 -4.04 -32.58
CA THR A 97 -1.49 -5.47 -32.86
C THR A 97 -0.31 -6.32 -32.39
N PRO A 98 -0.49 -7.59 -31.98
CA PRO A 98 -1.78 -8.30 -31.83
C PRO A 98 -2.50 -7.98 -30.50
N ALA A 99 -1.79 -7.47 -29.49
CA ALA A 99 -2.37 -6.99 -28.24
C ALA A 99 -2.09 -5.48 -28.13
N PRO A 100 -3.11 -4.62 -28.09
CA PRO A 100 -2.88 -3.19 -28.03
C PRO A 100 -2.32 -2.80 -26.66
N THR A 101 -1.28 -1.98 -26.64
CA THR A 101 -0.62 -1.51 -25.40
C THR A 101 -0.62 0.00 -25.39
N VAL A 102 -1.07 0.59 -24.29
CA VAL A 102 -0.94 2.02 -24.00
C VAL A 102 0.34 2.25 -23.22
N ARG A 103 1.15 3.23 -23.63
CA ARG A 103 2.32 3.68 -22.88
C ARG A 103 2.09 5.06 -22.30
N ILE A 104 2.36 5.21 -21.02
CA ILE A 104 2.32 6.47 -20.30
C ILE A 104 3.72 6.74 -19.75
N ASN A 105 4.30 7.88 -20.11
CA ASN A 105 5.59 8.33 -19.58
C ASN A 105 5.38 9.52 -18.64
N ILE A 106 5.92 9.40 -17.44
CA ILE A 106 5.96 10.45 -16.44
C ILE A 106 7.43 10.89 -16.32
N LYS A 107 7.71 12.13 -16.69
CA LYS A 107 9.06 12.71 -16.59
C LYS A 107 9.21 13.47 -15.28
N PHE A 108 10.35 13.30 -14.62
CA PHE A 108 10.66 13.95 -13.35
C PHE A 108 11.82 14.95 -13.49
N LYS A 109 11.81 15.97 -12.62
CA LYS A 109 12.89 16.95 -12.49
C LYS A 109 13.98 16.44 -11.53
N THR A 110 13.58 15.69 -10.52
CA THR A 110 14.43 15.12 -9.46
C THR A 110 14.42 13.60 -9.52
N ASN A 111 15.29 12.96 -8.72
CA ASN A 111 15.18 11.53 -8.46
C ASN A 111 13.94 11.29 -7.59
N VAL A 112 13.24 10.18 -7.83
CA VAL A 112 11.97 9.87 -7.19
C VAL A 112 11.90 8.42 -6.77
N GLU A 113 11.10 8.17 -5.75
CA GLU A 113 10.52 6.87 -5.43
C GLU A 113 9.04 6.90 -5.77
N TYR A 114 8.45 5.75 -6.11
CA TYR A 114 7.04 5.67 -6.48
C TYR A 114 6.39 4.38 -6.00
N ALA A 115 5.07 4.44 -5.82
CA ALA A 115 4.23 3.28 -5.53
C ALA A 115 3.06 3.25 -6.51
N LEU A 116 2.64 2.04 -6.90
CA LEU A 116 1.51 1.79 -7.78
C LEU A 116 0.37 1.15 -6.98
N LEU A 117 -0.75 1.86 -6.88
CA LEU A 117 -1.94 1.40 -6.17
C LEU A 117 -3.09 1.21 -7.17
N PRO A 118 -3.34 -0.03 -7.62
CA PRO A 118 -4.50 -0.33 -8.44
C PRO A 118 -5.77 -0.22 -7.59
N LYS A 119 -6.75 0.54 -8.09
CA LYS A 119 -8.12 0.63 -7.56
C LYS A 119 -9.09 0.05 -8.61
N THR A 120 -10.39 0.15 -8.33
CA THR A 120 -11.46 -0.44 -9.15
C THR A 120 -11.39 -0.08 -10.63
N ASP A 121 -11.09 1.15 -10.99
CA ASP A 121 -11.01 1.61 -12.40
C ASP A 121 -9.79 2.52 -12.63
N THR A 122 -9.00 2.74 -11.58
CA THR A 122 -7.98 3.77 -11.55
C THR A 122 -6.67 3.16 -11.06
N LEU A 123 -5.58 3.38 -11.79
CA LEU A 123 -4.23 3.12 -11.31
C LEU A 123 -3.66 4.42 -10.74
N THR A 124 -3.47 4.45 -9.42
CA THR A 124 -2.87 5.61 -8.74
C THR A 124 -1.37 5.41 -8.62
N ILE A 125 -0.58 6.33 -9.15
CA ILE A 125 0.87 6.38 -8.95
C ILE A 125 1.16 7.45 -7.91
N ILE A 126 1.62 7.03 -6.74
CA ILE A 126 2.11 7.95 -5.72
C ILE A 126 3.59 8.19 -5.98
N VAL A 127 4.00 9.46 -6.03
CA VAL A 127 5.37 9.88 -6.34
C VAL A 127 5.91 10.72 -5.19
N GLU A 128 7.08 10.33 -4.69
CA GLU A 128 7.84 11.04 -3.68
C GLU A 128 9.24 11.38 -4.18
N LYS A 129 9.81 12.48 -3.68
CA LYS A 129 11.22 12.78 -3.96
C LYS A 129 12.09 11.78 -3.24
N ALA A 130 13.06 11.19 -3.94
CA ALA A 130 14.04 10.31 -3.31
C ALA A 130 14.83 11.13 -2.28
N LYS A 131 14.83 10.68 -1.02
CA LYS A 131 15.72 11.25 0.00
C LYS A 131 17.15 10.87 -0.39
N GLU A 132 18.10 11.78 -0.25
CA GLU A 132 19.52 11.47 -0.50
C GLU A 132 20.02 10.48 0.56
N THR A 133 19.81 9.19 0.31
CA THR A 133 20.43 8.11 1.05
C THR A 133 21.84 7.90 0.48
N ILE A 134 22.83 7.90 1.38
CA ILE A 134 24.21 7.50 1.11
C ILE A 134 24.18 6.20 0.29
N ARG A 135 24.71 6.25 -0.93
CA ARG A 135 24.70 5.11 -1.84
C ARG A 135 25.62 4.00 -1.31
N ILE A 136 25.06 3.06 -0.56
CA ILE A 136 25.61 1.71 -0.50
C ILE A 136 25.11 1.04 -1.77
N SER A 137 25.95 0.96 -2.81
CA SER A 137 25.61 0.28 -4.06
C SER A 137 25.15 -1.16 -3.74
N PRO A 138 23.88 -1.53 -3.97
CA PRO A 138 23.54 -2.92 -4.03
C PRO A 138 24.14 -3.44 -5.34
N VAL A 139 25.17 -4.28 -5.23
CA VAL A 139 25.56 -5.15 -6.33
C VAL A 139 24.28 -5.89 -6.74
N LEU A 140 23.89 -5.73 -8.01
CA LEU A 140 22.64 -6.21 -8.60
C LEU A 140 22.37 -7.68 -8.20
N GLY A 141 21.60 -7.88 -7.13
CA GLY A 141 21.18 -9.20 -6.70
C GLY A 141 20.11 -9.69 -7.65
N THR A 142 20.39 -10.76 -8.40
CA THR A 142 19.39 -11.53 -9.13
C THR A 142 18.22 -11.86 -8.20
N PHE A 143 17.00 -11.46 -8.56
CA PHE A 143 15.80 -11.90 -7.85
C PHE A 143 15.60 -13.40 -8.12
N PHE A 144 15.74 -14.22 -7.09
CA PHE A 144 15.41 -15.64 -7.15
C PHE A 144 13.97 -15.85 -6.67
N PHE A 145 13.11 -16.35 -7.55
CA PHE A 145 11.78 -16.80 -7.17
C PHE A 145 11.87 -18.26 -6.72
N TYR A 146 11.55 -18.52 -5.45
CA TYR A 146 11.49 -19.87 -4.90
C TYR A 146 10.11 -20.48 -5.18
N ASN A 147 10.06 -21.64 -5.82
CA ASN A 147 8.84 -22.43 -5.99
C ASN A 147 9.00 -23.72 -5.19
N SER A 148 8.10 -23.94 -4.23
CA SER A 148 8.20 -25.06 -3.30
C SER A 148 7.81 -26.41 -3.90
N TYR A 149 7.21 -26.45 -5.10
CA TYR A 149 6.83 -27.68 -5.84
C TYR A 149 6.18 -28.76 -4.94
N GLY A 150 5.29 -28.35 -4.02
CA GLY A 150 4.58 -29.25 -3.12
C GLY A 150 5.41 -29.74 -1.91
N ARG A 151 6.62 -29.23 -1.71
CA ARG A 151 7.41 -29.37 -0.48
C ARG A 151 7.14 -28.17 0.44
N ARG A 152 7.44 -28.32 1.74
CA ARG A 152 7.38 -27.18 2.67
C ARG A 152 8.38 -26.12 2.23
N ASP A 153 7.97 -24.86 2.20
CA ASP A 153 8.85 -23.76 1.84
C ASP A 153 9.93 -23.60 2.94
N PRO A 154 11.24 -23.64 2.61
CA PRO A 154 12.32 -23.48 3.56
C PRO A 154 12.37 -22.07 4.19
N PHE A 155 11.67 -21.10 3.59
CA PHE A 155 11.45 -19.77 4.14
C PHE A 155 10.12 -19.65 4.90
N GLU A 156 9.26 -20.67 4.84
CA GLU A 156 8.12 -20.75 5.74
C GLU A 156 8.65 -20.99 7.17
N PRO A 157 8.32 -20.11 8.13
CA PRO A 157 8.84 -20.23 9.48
C PRO A 157 8.49 -21.60 10.07
N LEU A 158 9.51 -22.27 10.63
CA LEU A 158 9.35 -23.61 11.22
C LEU A 158 8.32 -23.60 12.36
N LEU A 159 8.20 -22.46 13.04
CA LEU A 159 7.31 -22.16 14.15
C LEU A 159 6.15 -21.29 13.63
N SER A 160 5.16 -21.89 12.98
CA SER A 160 3.97 -21.15 12.53
C SER A 160 2.93 -20.91 13.63
N GLN A 161 3.16 -21.42 14.84
CA GLN A 161 2.26 -21.23 15.98
C GLN A 161 3.06 -21.25 17.29
N GLU A 162 3.64 -20.12 17.69
CA GLU A 162 3.81 -19.90 19.12
C GLU A 162 2.42 -19.62 19.70
N LYS A 163 1.96 -20.61 20.48
CA LYS A 163 0.81 -20.60 21.39
C LYS A 163 0.51 -19.18 21.86
N SER A 164 -0.75 -18.74 21.70
CA SER A 164 -1.35 -17.51 22.25
C SER A 164 -0.40 -16.72 23.15
N ASP A 165 0.54 -16.02 22.52
CA ASP A 165 1.64 -15.43 23.26
C ASP A 165 1.04 -14.20 23.92
N THR A 166 0.78 -14.32 25.23
CA THR A 166 0.23 -13.26 26.08
C THR A 166 1.20 -12.12 26.26
N LEU A 167 2.38 -12.19 25.64
CA LEU A 167 3.34 -11.10 25.59
C LEU A 167 2.94 -10.06 24.55
N LEU A 168 3.16 -8.80 24.92
CA LEU A 168 2.89 -7.66 24.05
C LEU A 168 3.74 -7.73 22.78
N ASN A 169 3.12 -7.57 21.62
CA ASN A 169 3.81 -7.29 20.37
C ASN A 169 4.10 -5.78 20.28
N VAL A 170 5.35 -5.38 20.48
CA VAL A 170 5.75 -3.96 20.48
C VAL A 170 5.48 -3.28 19.13
N GLY A 171 5.53 -4.02 18.01
CA GLY A 171 5.30 -3.46 16.67
C GLY A 171 3.86 -2.98 16.41
N SER A 172 2.89 -3.49 17.19
CA SER A 172 1.48 -3.13 17.11
C SER A 172 0.98 -2.41 18.37
N ALA A 173 1.89 -2.06 19.29
CA ALA A 173 1.53 -1.47 20.57
C ALA A 173 1.48 0.06 20.52
N MET A 174 0.54 0.63 21.27
CA MET A 174 0.43 2.06 21.53
C MET A 174 0.74 2.33 23.00
N LEU A 175 1.54 3.36 23.28
CA LEU A 175 1.83 3.81 24.64
C LEU A 175 0.72 4.78 25.09
N VAL A 176 -0.07 4.34 26.08
CA VAL A 176 -1.25 5.06 26.58
C VAL A 176 -0.90 5.96 27.77
N GLY A 177 0.07 5.55 28.58
CA GLY A 177 0.41 6.28 29.80
C GLY A 177 1.68 5.78 30.45
N ILE A 178 2.23 6.61 31.34
CA ILE A 178 3.36 6.25 32.20
C ILE A 178 3.00 6.66 33.62
N ILE A 179 3.17 5.75 34.57
CA ILE A 179 2.94 5.97 35.99
C ILE A 179 4.30 5.92 36.70
N HIS A 180 4.61 6.95 37.47
CA HIS A 180 5.78 6.97 38.34
C HIS A 180 5.36 6.68 39.78
N GLN A 181 5.95 5.65 40.39
CA GLN A 181 5.76 5.29 41.79
C GLN A 181 7.12 5.17 42.47
N GLY A 182 7.54 6.24 43.17
CA GLY A 182 8.89 6.33 43.72
C GLY A 182 9.95 6.21 42.63
N ASP A 183 10.93 5.33 42.82
CA ASP A 183 11.99 5.07 41.84
C ASP A 183 11.57 4.11 40.70
N THR A 184 10.34 3.60 40.72
CA THR A 184 9.84 2.67 39.70
C THR A 184 8.90 3.38 38.74
N SER A 185 9.13 3.19 37.44
CA SER A 185 8.24 3.67 36.39
C SER A 185 7.54 2.49 35.72
N LEU A 186 6.23 2.63 35.49
CA LEU A 186 5.37 1.65 34.83
C LEU A 186 4.82 2.25 33.55
N ALA A 187 4.85 1.47 32.48
CA ALA A 187 4.29 1.82 31.18
C ALA A 187 2.93 1.14 30.97
N LEU A 188 1.94 1.90 30.57
CA LEU A 188 0.62 1.42 30.16
C LEU A 188 0.56 1.36 28.64
N LEU A 189 0.41 0.17 28.08
CA LEU A 189 0.33 -0.03 26.63
C LEU A 189 -0.97 -0.70 26.23
N LYS A 190 -1.36 -0.50 24.98
CA LYS A 190 -2.52 -1.14 24.37
C LYS A 190 -2.11 -1.75 23.04
N ASP A 191 -2.44 -3.02 22.82
CA ASP A 191 -2.26 -3.67 21.52
C ASP A 191 -3.41 -3.32 20.56
N VAL A 192 -3.25 -3.59 19.26
CA VAL A 192 -4.29 -3.38 18.23
C VAL A 192 -5.61 -4.07 18.55
N ASN A 193 -5.57 -5.18 19.29
CA ASN A 193 -6.76 -5.92 19.74
C ASN A 193 -7.48 -5.27 20.92
N GLY A 194 -6.95 -4.14 21.43
CA GLY A 194 -7.49 -3.42 22.56
C GLY A 194 -7.11 -3.98 23.93
N MET A 195 -6.28 -5.02 23.98
CA MET A 195 -5.76 -5.58 25.23
C MET A 195 -4.75 -4.62 25.87
N GLY A 196 -4.95 -4.33 27.16
CA GLY A 196 -4.07 -3.46 27.95
C GLY A 196 -2.93 -4.24 28.60
N PHE A 197 -1.77 -3.61 28.66
CA PHE A 197 -0.53 -4.15 29.23
C PHE A 197 0.07 -3.14 30.20
N VAL A 198 0.62 -3.63 31.31
CA VAL A 198 1.39 -2.84 32.26
C VAL A 198 2.77 -3.43 32.34
N LEU A 199 3.79 -2.66 31.97
CA LEU A 199 5.18 -3.14 31.91
C LEU A 199 6.09 -2.30 32.80
N LYS A 200 7.08 -2.94 33.42
CA LYS A 200 8.22 -2.30 34.08
C LYS A 200 9.52 -2.60 33.33
N LYS A 201 10.58 -1.88 33.68
CA LYS A 201 11.94 -2.15 33.17
C LYS A 201 12.32 -3.61 33.40
N GLY A 202 12.81 -4.27 32.35
CA GLY A 202 13.21 -5.68 32.35
C GLY A 202 12.10 -6.68 32.00
N ASP A 203 10.83 -6.26 31.91
CA ASP A 203 9.74 -7.16 31.55
C ASP A 203 9.89 -7.67 30.11
N ARG A 204 9.42 -8.90 29.88
CA ARG A 204 9.48 -9.54 28.57
C ARG A 204 8.34 -9.06 27.68
N VAL A 205 8.66 -8.91 26.41
CA VAL A 205 7.74 -8.64 25.30
C VAL A 205 8.06 -9.61 24.17
N ARG A 206 7.18 -9.69 23.16
CA ARG A 206 7.45 -10.58 22.04
C ARG A 206 8.75 -10.16 21.35
N GLY A 207 9.68 -11.10 21.26
CA GLY A 207 10.99 -10.87 20.66
C GLY A 207 11.93 -9.99 21.50
N GLY A 208 11.66 -9.71 22.79
CA GLY A 208 12.58 -8.86 23.56
C GLY A 208 12.18 -8.50 24.98
N SER A 209 12.65 -7.35 25.46
CA SER A 209 12.32 -6.82 26.79
C SER A 209 12.27 -5.29 26.85
N VAL A 210 11.71 -4.76 27.93
CA VAL A 210 11.74 -3.34 28.25
C VAL A 210 13.14 -2.96 28.73
N LEU A 211 13.80 -2.08 27.98
CA LEU A 211 15.12 -1.56 28.31
C LEU A 211 15.05 -0.42 29.33
N ASP A 212 14.10 0.52 29.14
CA ASP A 212 13.97 1.70 29.99
C ASP A 212 12.59 2.35 29.84
N ILE A 213 12.15 3.08 30.88
CA ILE A 213 10.91 3.86 30.88
C ILE A 213 11.27 5.27 31.34
N LYS A 214 11.00 6.27 30.49
CA LYS A 214 11.21 7.69 30.77
C LYS A 214 9.87 8.40 30.94
N ASP A 215 9.88 9.71 31.13
CA ASP A 215 8.66 10.50 31.41
C ASP A 215 7.63 10.50 30.26
N ASN A 216 8.07 10.37 29.01
CA ASN A 216 7.20 10.43 27.82
C ASN A 216 7.45 9.33 26.79
N GLU A 217 8.34 8.40 27.08
CA GLU A 217 8.69 7.33 26.14
C GLU A 217 9.11 6.05 26.86
N VAL A 218 8.87 4.92 26.20
CA VAL A 218 9.28 3.60 26.64
C VAL A 218 10.19 3.00 25.60
N VAL A 219 11.29 2.45 26.08
CA VAL A 219 12.37 1.93 25.27
C VAL A 219 12.40 0.42 25.39
N PHE A 220 12.37 -0.27 24.26
CA PHE A 220 12.42 -1.71 24.15
C PHE A 220 13.70 -2.14 23.45
N LEU A 221 14.20 -3.32 23.82
CA LEU A 221 15.25 -4.03 23.11
C LEU A 221 14.64 -5.29 22.51
N LEU A 222 14.55 -5.35 21.18
CA LEU A 222 14.03 -6.50 20.44
C LEU A 222 15.18 -7.23 19.74
N SER A 223 15.11 -8.55 19.67
CA SER A 223 16.06 -9.44 19.02
C SER A 223 15.33 -10.20 17.91
N ASP A 224 15.56 -9.77 16.67
CA ASP A 224 15.00 -10.41 15.48
C ASP A 224 16.15 -10.97 14.63
N TYR A 225 16.10 -12.27 14.30
CA TYR A 225 17.06 -12.93 13.41
C TYR A 225 18.55 -12.74 13.80
N GLY A 226 18.85 -12.69 15.10
CA GLY A 226 20.21 -12.51 15.62
C GLY A 226 20.68 -11.05 15.68
N PHE A 227 19.84 -10.09 15.33
CA PHE A 227 20.11 -8.67 15.46
C PHE A 227 19.28 -8.03 16.57
N ASN A 228 19.95 -7.25 17.42
CA ASN A 228 19.28 -6.46 18.45
C ASN A 228 18.94 -5.06 17.91
N ARG A 229 17.68 -4.65 18.03
CA ARG A 229 17.21 -3.30 17.68
C ARG A 229 16.52 -2.62 18.86
N LYS A 230 16.71 -1.31 18.96
CA LYS A 230 16.08 -0.47 19.97
C LYS A 230 14.80 0.14 19.38
N VAL A 231 13.66 -0.09 20.02
CA VAL A 231 12.36 0.49 19.63
C VAL A 231 11.91 1.45 20.71
N ILE A 232 11.40 2.62 20.31
CA ILE A 232 10.95 3.67 21.24
C ILE A 232 9.49 3.99 20.93
N LEU A 233 8.62 3.78 21.90
CA LEU A 233 7.22 4.21 21.84
C LEU A 233 7.09 5.50 22.62
N LYS A 234 6.48 6.52 22.02
CA LYS A 234 6.25 7.82 22.65
C LYS A 234 4.79 7.93 23.05
N LEU A 235 4.54 8.65 24.14
CA LEU A 235 3.20 8.90 24.63
C LEU A 235 2.46 9.74 23.59
N GLU A 236 1.34 9.24 23.07
CA GLU A 236 0.50 10.02 22.18
C GLU A 236 -0.14 11.17 22.97
N LYS A 237 0.04 12.41 22.49
CA LYS A 237 -0.72 13.54 23.03
C LYS A 237 -2.14 13.43 22.50
N ASP A 238 -3.07 13.13 23.40
CA ASP A 238 -4.49 13.12 23.08
C ASP A 238 -4.94 14.54 22.73
N GLN A 239 -5.20 14.80 21.44
CA GLN A 239 -5.72 16.08 20.93
C GLN A 239 -7.20 16.30 21.30
N SER A 240 -7.84 15.38 22.03
CA SER A 240 -9.28 15.45 22.33
C SER A 240 -9.66 16.25 23.60
N LEU A 241 -8.69 16.78 24.36
CA LEU A 241 -8.97 17.49 25.62
C LEU A 241 -8.89 19.04 25.55
N GLU A 242 -8.51 19.63 24.41
CA GLU A 242 -8.49 21.10 24.26
C GLU A 242 -9.87 21.74 23.99
N GLY A 243 -10.94 20.94 23.83
CA GLY A 243 -12.27 21.42 23.47
C GLY A 243 -13.30 21.58 24.60
N ARG A 244 -12.92 21.43 25.89
CA ARG A 244 -13.88 21.46 27.03
C ARG A 244 -13.64 22.57 28.05
N SER A 245 -13.06 23.69 27.63
CA SER A 245 -13.14 24.94 28.40
C SER A 245 -13.40 26.11 27.45
N GLN A 246 -14.67 26.25 27.07
CA GLN A 246 -15.29 27.53 26.75
C GLN A 246 -16.61 27.61 27.50
#